data_AF-A0A1V9YIX2-F1
#
_entry.id   AF-A0A1V9YIX2-F1
#
_cell.length_a   1.000
_cell.length_b   1.000
_cell.length_c   1.000
_cell.angle_alpha   90.00
_cell.angle_beta   90.00
_cell.angle_gamma   90.00
#
_symmetry.space_group_name_H-M   'P 1'
#
loop_
_entity.id
_entity.type
_entity.pdbx_description
1 polymer ?
#
loop_
_entity_poly.entity_id
_entity_poly.type
_entity_poly.pdbx_seq_one_letter_code
_entity_poly.pdbx_strand_id
1 'polypeptide(L)'
;MCHATFSTNMSPTSASETFAFLGFNYTNGLTIDDLAAICALDMHALSTCASDYIGTLTHVITYGSAFASLAATATAVVADVTALNVSAVQYLTDTVTNVTELRTFPILDPMDRPWRFYGWCYLYEWASGLREVISVVGDMGRITTISASTPPMAMEPSAHAIPSSFSYMSRYCVQYITIVLILMSGLLALSAVFHKGHVEARNFLCVNRIVGMTWLGRPLVLVRSLSAIWLLNTSPLTLVQVGVGTRFTSPPLAWYTTLLATSEMTWFVYVLNDLFSCITQQYTSLYASKSSTLTWLVAFAWTLWSPQLYAASVDRHCSVQDMDFQLTCRSGMVAVGSLSRFGVSMAVICGCVGATYAYYRLALPTLPSRAFPCLVLSAKAYYVLPFDRWRLRGEVYIDKTTAIMGGLLSWELGGISFVLDIKTWRVYRVPWGRDTKLSESETRFDHALPLQHLGVVDC
;
A
#
# COMPACT_ATOMS: atom_id res chain seq x y z
N MET A 1 44.67 -8.09 -7.69
CA MET A 1 44.93 -9.50 -8.10
C MET A 1 45.90 -9.50 -9.27
N CYS A 2 47.20 -9.58 -9.02
CA CYS A 2 48.21 -9.86 -10.05
C CYS A 2 48.61 -11.32 -9.86
N HIS A 3 48.78 -12.11 -10.93
CA HIS A 3 49.05 -13.57 -10.95
C HIS A 3 47.86 -14.55 -11.08
N ALA A 4 46.67 -14.08 -11.48
CA ALA A 4 45.56 -14.98 -11.87
C ALA A 4 45.41 -15.02 -13.40
N THR A 5 45.40 -16.22 -13.99
CA THR A 5 45.01 -16.42 -15.39
C THR A 5 43.48 -16.44 -15.47
N PHE A 6 42.92 -15.38 -16.04
CA PHE A 6 41.48 -15.30 -16.28
C PHE A 6 41.18 -15.84 -17.68
N SER A 7 40.72 -17.09 -17.78
CA SER A 7 40.17 -17.63 -19.03
C SER A 7 38.75 -17.12 -19.21
N THR A 8 38.49 -16.38 -20.28
CA THR A 8 37.13 -16.02 -20.68
C THR A 8 36.46 -17.24 -21.30
N ASN A 9 35.41 -17.77 -20.68
CA ASN A 9 34.54 -18.76 -21.29
C ASN A 9 33.30 -18.07 -21.86
N MET A 10 32.76 -18.61 -22.95
CA MET A 10 31.51 -18.20 -23.57
C MET A 10 30.72 -19.45 -23.91
N SER A 11 29.45 -19.47 -23.54
CA SER A 11 28.53 -20.56 -23.86
C SER A 11 27.32 -19.94 -24.56
N PRO A 12 27.36 -19.81 -25.90
CA PRO A 12 26.29 -19.19 -26.65
C PRO A 12 24.95 -19.91 -26.39
N THR A 13 23.90 -19.14 -26.11
CA THR A 13 22.53 -19.67 -26.10
C THR A 13 22.00 -19.73 -27.53
N SER A 14 20.92 -20.48 -27.79
CA SER A 14 20.32 -20.53 -29.14
C SER A 14 19.94 -19.15 -29.69
N ALA A 15 19.56 -18.21 -28.81
CA ALA A 15 19.29 -16.82 -29.19
C ALA A 15 20.58 -16.06 -29.57
N SER A 16 21.66 -16.24 -28.80
CA SER A 16 22.98 -15.67 -29.10
C SER A 16 23.54 -16.22 -30.40
N GLU A 17 23.44 -17.53 -30.64
CA GLU A 17 23.91 -18.17 -31.87
C GLU A 17 23.13 -17.65 -33.08
N THR A 18 21.80 -17.60 -32.99
CA THR A 18 20.94 -17.09 -34.08
C THR A 18 21.29 -15.63 -34.38
N PHE A 19 21.48 -14.80 -33.35
CA PHE A 19 21.90 -13.41 -33.50
C PHE A 19 23.27 -13.31 -34.18
N ALA A 20 24.24 -14.13 -33.76
CA ALA A 20 25.59 -14.11 -34.30
C ALA A 20 25.65 -14.59 -35.76
N PHE A 21 24.94 -15.67 -36.10
CA PHE A 21 24.86 -16.14 -37.49
C PHE A 21 24.14 -15.15 -38.40
N LEU A 22 23.08 -14.49 -37.93
CA LEU A 22 22.41 -13.43 -38.70
C LEU A 22 23.34 -12.24 -38.95
N GLY A 23 24.00 -11.73 -37.90
CA GLY A 23 24.96 -10.64 -37.99
C GLY A 23 26.13 -10.97 -38.92
N PHE A 24 26.68 -12.18 -38.79
CA PHE A 24 27.73 -12.69 -39.66
C PHE A 24 27.26 -12.78 -41.11
N ASN A 25 26.09 -13.39 -41.37
CA ASN A 25 25.56 -13.59 -42.71
C ASN A 25 25.33 -12.26 -43.44
N TYR A 26 24.71 -11.28 -42.79
CA TYR A 26 24.43 -9.98 -43.41
C TYR A 26 25.68 -9.14 -43.69
N THR A 27 26.79 -9.41 -43.02
CA THR A 27 28.02 -8.59 -43.14
C THR A 27 29.13 -9.27 -43.92
N ASN A 28 29.12 -10.61 -43.98
CA ASN A 28 30.20 -11.41 -44.55
C ASN A 28 29.73 -12.48 -45.55
N GLY A 29 28.42 -12.78 -45.58
CA GLY A 29 27.83 -13.91 -46.30
C GLY A 29 28.25 -15.24 -45.69
N LEU A 30 27.34 -15.95 -45.03
CA LEU A 30 27.67 -17.17 -44.30
C LEU A 30 27.76 -18.39 -45.24
N THR A 31 28.84 -19.16 -45.14
CA THR A 31 29.06 -20.39 -45.93
C THR A 31 29.22 -21.61 -45.03
N ILE A 32 29.09 -22.81 -45.58
CA ILE A 32 29.25 -24.07 -44.81
C ILE A 32 30.71 -24.24 -44.35
N ASP A 33 31.68 -23.80 -45.15
CA ASP A 33 33.11 -23.88 -44.82
C ASP A 33 33.47 -23.01 -43.60
N ASP A 34 32.72 -21.92 -43.37
CA ASP A 34 32.90 -21.06 -42.20
C ASP A 34 32.62 -21.83 -40.89
N LEU A 35 31.74 -22.85 -40.89
CA LEU A 35 31.40 -23.60 -39.67
C LEU A 35 32.60 -24.37 -39.12
N ALA A 36 33.36 -25.03 -40.00
CA ALA A 36 34.56 -25.76 -39.59
C ALA A 36 35.64 -24.80 -39.08
N ALA A 37 35.79 -23.63 -39.72
CA ALA A 37 36.74 -22.60 -39.31
C ALA A 37 36.35 -21.95 -37.96
N ILE A 38 35.06 -21.71 -37.72
CA ILE A 38 34.55 -21.21 -36.43
C ILE A 38 34.87 -22.23 -35.32
N CYS A 39 34.54 -23.50 -35.54
CA CYS A 39 34.82 -24.55 -34.57
C CYS A 39 36.33 -24.75 -34.31
N ALA A 40 37.20 -24.46 -35.29
CA ALA A 40 38.65 -24.54 -35.11
C ALA A 40 39.20 -23.48 -34.14
N LEU A 41 38.48 -22.38 -33.91
CA LEU A 41 38.84 -21.35 -32.91
C LEU A 41 38.38 -21.71 -31.49
N ASP A 42 37.49 -22.69 -31.33
CA ASP A 42 37.03 -23.15 -30.03
C ASP A 42 37.94 -24.27 -29.51
N MET A 43 38.74 -23.93 -28.49
CA MET A 43 39.64 -24.86 -27.82
C MET A 43 38.90 -26.06 -27.18
N HIS A 44 37.61 -25.91 -26.89
CA HIS A 44 36.75 -26.94 -26.30
C HIS A 44 35.76 -27.56 -27.29
N ALA A 45 35.94 -27.31 -28.60
CA ALA A 45 35.05 -27.85 -29.62
C ALA A 45 35.00 -29.38 -29.57
N LEU A 46 33.77 -29.92 -29.51
CA LEU A 46 33.53 -31.34 -29.75
C LEU A 46 33.67 -31.66 -31.24
N SER A 47 33.91 -32.93 -31.56
CA SER A 47 33.93 -33.42 -32.95
C SER A 47 32.63 -33.18 -33.70
N THR A 48 31.52 -32.91 -33.01
CA THR A 48 30.20 -32.60 -33.56
C THR A 48 29.95 -31.10 -33.74
N CYS A 49 30.87 -30.21 -33.35
CA CYS A 49 30.63 -28.76 -33.35
C CYS A 49 30.09 -28.24 -34.70
N ALA A 50 30.74 -28.61 -35.81
CA ALA A 50 30.31 -28.15 -37.13
C ALA A 50 28.92 -28.72 -37.50
N SER A 51 28.62 -29.98 -37.14
CA SER A 51 27.31 -30.57 -37.40
C SER A 51 26.21 -29.97 -36.54
N ASP A 52 26.53 -29.56 -35.32
CA ASP A 52 25.57 -28.94 -34.40
C ASP A 52 25.16 -27.55 -34.92
N TYR A 53 26.09 -26.78 -35.49
CA TYR A 53 25.78 -25.49 -36.12
C TYR A 53 25.00 -25.58 -37.44
N ILE A 54 24.98 -26.73 -38.14
CA ILE A 54 24.18 -26.88 -39.36
C ILE A 54 22.69 -26.66 -39.08
N GLY A 55 22.20 -27.08 -37.91
CA GLY A 55 20.81 -26.87 -37.52
C GLY A 55 20.46 -25.38 -37.41
N THR A 56 21.29 -24.61 -36.71
CA THR A 56 21.11 -23.15 -36.55
C THR A 56 21.30 -22.43 -37.88
N LEU A 57 22.27 -22.84 -38.71
CA LEU A 57 22.45 -22.31 -40.07
C LEU A 57 21.21 -22.53 -40.94
N THR A 58 20.68 -23.75 -40.94
CA THR A 58 19.47 -24.11 -41.71
C THR A 58 18.28 -23.27 -41.24
N HIS A 59 18.15 -23.06 -39.93
CA HIS A 59 17.12 -22.20 -39.35
C HIS A 59 17.26 -20.74 -39.84
N VAL A 60 18.46 -20.17 -39.76
CA VAL A 60 18.75 -18.79 -40.21
C VAL A 60 18.47 -18.61 -41.70
N ILE A 61 18.81 -19.59 -42.54
CA ILE A 61 18.52 -19.55 -43.98
C ILE A 61 17.01 -19.66 -44.23
N THR A 62 16.35 -20.62 -43.59
CA THR A 62 14.92 -20.92 -43.82
C THR A 62 14.02 -19.75 -43.39
N TYR A 63 14.34 -19.11 -42.26
CA TYR A 63 13.55 -18.01 -41.70
C TYR A 63 14.20 -16.63 -41.90
N GLY A 64 15.24 -16.53 -42.71
CA GLY A 64 16.01 -15.29 -42.91
C GLY A 64 15.17 -14.12 -43.42
N SER A 65 14.11 -14.38 -44.19
CA SER A 65 13.17 -13.35 -44.67
C SER A 65 12.46 -12.61 -43.55
N ALA A 66 12.20 -13.26 -42.41
CA ALA A 66 11.60 -12.63 -41.23
C ALA A 66 12.53 -11.58 -40.60
N PHE A 67 13.84 -11.69 -40.84
CA PHE A 67 14.88 -10.82 -40.28
C PHE A 67 15.48 -9.86 -41.31
N ALA A 68 14.96 -9.80 -42.54
CA ALA A 68 15.56 -9.03 -43.63
C ALA A 68 15.68 -7.52 -43.33
N SER A 69 14.76 -6.97 -42.52
CA SER A 69 14.80 -5.57 -42.08
C SER A 69 16.02 -5.24 -41.21
N LEU A 70 16.65 -6.24 -40.59
CA LEU A 70 17.81 -6.07 -39.72
C LEU A 70 19.14 -5.98 -40.47
N ALA A 71 19.18 -6.30 -41.77
CA ALA A 71 20.42 -6.33 -42.54
C ALA A 71 21.14 -4.96 -42.55
N ALA A 72 20.39 -3.87 -42.77
CA ALA A 72 20.93 -2.51 -42.73
C ALA A 72 21.45 -2.15 -41.32
N THR A 73 20.72 -2.55 -40.28
CA THR A 73 21.14 -2.35 -38.88
C THR A 73 22.42 -3.13 -38.57
N ALA A 74 22.56 -4.37 -39.04
CA ALA A 74 23.77 -5.17 -38.84
C ALA A 74 25.00 -4.47 -39.45
N THR A 75 24.87 -3.92 -40.66
CA THR A 75 25.97 -3.15 -41.28
C THR A 75 26.31 -1.87 -40.53
N ALA A 76 25.31 -1.18 -39.98
CA ALA A 76 25.52 0.01 -39.14
C ALA A 76 26.24 -0.34 -37.83
N VAL A 77 25.85 -1.43 -37.17
CA VAL A 77 26.51 -1.93 -35.94
C VAL A 77 28.00 -2.21 -36.20
N VAL A 78 28.35 -2.85 -37.32
CA VAL A 78 29.77 -3.06 -37.67
C VAL A 78 30.51 -1.73 -37.80
N ALA A 79 29.93 -0.75 -38.49
CA ALA A 79 30.54 0.57 -38.65
C ALA A 79 30.72 1.28 -37.30
N ASP A 80 29.71 1.25 -36.43
CA ASP A 80 29.74 1.88 -35.11
C ASP A 80 30.77 1.22 -34.17
N VAL A 81 30.78 -0.11 -34.11
CA VAL A 81 31.74 -0.88 -33.29
C VAL A 81 33.17 -0.68 -33.77
N THR A 82 33.36 -0.62 -35.09
CA THR A 82 34.67 -0.32 -35.69
C THR A 82 35.11 1.11 -35.37
N ALA A 83 34.19 2.09 -35.43
CA ALA A 83 34.48 3.48 -35.08
C ALA A 83 34.83 3.66 -33.59
N LEU A 84 34.22 2.87 -32.70
CA LEU A 84 34.54 2.83 -31.27
C LEU A 84 35.86 2.10 -30.97
N ASN A 85 36.44 1.41 -31.94
CA ASN A 85 37.64 0.58 -31.83
C ASN A 85 37.56 -0.44 -30.68
N VAL A 86 36.41 -1.13 -30.56
CA VAL A 86 36.19 -2.10 -29.49
C VAL A 86 37.07 -3.33 -29.73
N SER A 87 37.90 -3.66 -28.75
CA SER A 87 38.87 -4.76 -28.83
C SER A 87 38.77 -5.72 -27.65
N ALA A 88 39.14 -6.98 -27.88
CA ALA A 88 39.52 -7.90 -26.83
C ALA A 88 41.00 -7.67 -26.49
N VAL A 89 41.35 -7.76 -25.21
CA VAL A 89 42.69 -7.47 -24.71
C VAL A 89 43.26 -8.71 -24.05
N GLN A 90 44.50 -9.07 -24.38
CA GLN A 90 45.21 -10.20 -23.80
C GLN A 90 46.66 -9.85 -23.52
N TYR A 91 47.22 -10.39 -22.43
CA TYR A 91 48.66 -10.37 -22.19
C TYR A 91 49.27 -11.60 -22.84
N LEU A 92 50.19 -11.40 -23.78
CA LEU A 92 50.93 -12.47 -24.42
C LEU A 92 52.36 -12.46 -23.88
N THR A 93 52.86 -13.62 -23.47
CA THR A 93 54.26 -13.80 -23.10
C THR A 93 54.97 -14.50 -24.25
N ASP A 94 55.98 -13.84 -24.83
CA ASP A 94 56.84 -14.47 -25.81
C ASP A 94 57.70 -15.54 -25.12
N THR A 95 57.54 -16.79 -25.54
CA THR A 95 58.24 -17.95 -24.97
C THR A 95 59.75 -17.93 -25.17
N VAL A 96 60.25 -17.15 -26.13
CA VAL A 96 61.69 -17.03 -26.45
C VAL A 96 62.33 -15.90 -25.66
N THR A 97 61.68 -14.74 -25.60
CA THR A 97 62.24 -13.54 -24.95
C THR A 97 61.78 -13.38 -23.50
N ASN A 98 60.76 -14.14 -23.05
CA ASN A 98 60.08 -14.00 -21.76
C ASN A 98 59.51 -12.58 -21.50
N VAL A 99 59.34 -11.78 -22.54
CA VAL A 99 58.71 -10.46 -22.46
C VAL A 99 57.20 -10.64 -22.54
N THR A 100 56.47 -10.01 -21.62
CA THR A 100 55.00 -9.99 -21.63
C THR A 100 54.51 -8.68 -22.21
N GLU A 101 53.76 -8.73 -23.29
CA GLU A 101 53.20 -7.58 -23.98
C GLU A 101 51.68 -7.61 -23.94
N LEU A 102 51.07 -6.43 -23.84
CA LEU A 102 49.63 -6.26 -23.99
C LEU A 102 49.28 -6.23 -25.48
N ARG A 103 48.40 -7.11 -25.92
CA ARG A 103 47.92 -7.17 -27.30
C ARG A 103 46.42 -6.97 -27.35
N THR A 104 45.99 -6.22 -28.36
CA THR A 104 44.59 -5.92 -28.62
C THR A 104 44.16 -6.57 -29.94
N PHE A 105 42.95 -7.13 -29.94
CA PHE A 105 42.34 -7.80 -31.08
C PHE A 105 40.98 -7.18 -31.32
N PRO A 106 40.71 -6.53 -32.47
CA PRO A 106 39.39 -5.98 -32.76
C PRO A 106 38.29 -7.05 -32.63
N ILE A 107 37.17 -6.72 -31.98
CA ILE A 107 36.07 -7.69 -31.80
C ILE A 107 35.48 -8.13 -33.15
N LEU A 108 35.45 -7.21 -34.12
CA LEU A 108 35.03 -7.46 -35.50
C LEU A 108 36.21 -7.28 -36.45
N ASP A 109 37.26 -8.09 -36.29
CA ASP A 109 38.47 -8.00 -37.11
C ASP A 109 38.16 -8.24 -38.61
N PRO A 110 38.54 -7.31 -39.50
CA PRO A 110 38.29 -7.51 -40.91
C PRO A 110 39.11 -8.65 -41.54
N MET A 111 40.28 -8.96 -40.96
CA MET A 111 41.24 -9.95 -41.47
C MET A 111 40.99 -11.36 -40.93
N ASP A 112 40.31 -11.49 -39.79
CA ASP A 112 39.96 -12.78 -39.19
C ASP A 112 38.45 -13.05 -39.36
N ARG A 113 38.12 -13.78 -40.43
CA ARG A 113 36.75 -14.12 -40.78
C ARG A 113 36.05 -14.99 -39.73
N PRO A 114 36.55 -16.17 -39.32
CA PRO A 114 35.87 -16.99 -38.31
C PRO A 114 35.74 -16.30 -36.94
N TRP A 115 36.68 -15.42 -36.58
CA TRP A 115 36.58 -14.64 -35.33
C TRP A 115 35.36 -13.72 -35.27
N ARG A 116 34.89 -13.19 -36.42
CA ARG A 116 33.71 -12.30 -36.45
C ARG A 116 32.44 -12.98 -35.90
N PHE A 117 32.33 -14.31 -35.95
CA PHE A 117 31.23 -15.03 -35.30
C PHE A 117 31.24 -14.82 -33.79
N TYR A 118 32.38 -15.08 -33.15
CA TYR A 118 32.56 -14.82 -31.71
C TYR A 118 32.40 -13.33 -31.41
N GLY A 119 32.89 -12.47 -32.29
CA GLY A 119 32.67 -11.03 -32.20
C GLY A 119 31.19 -10.66 -32.04
N TRP A 120 30.32 -11.23 -32.87
CA TRP A 120 28.87 -11.04 -32.73
C TRP A 120 28.28 -11.66 -31.45
N CYS A 121 28.81 -12.78 -30.96
CA CYS A 121 28.41 -13.31 -29.66
C CYS A 121 28.80 -12.37 -28.51
N TYR A 122 30.00 -11.76 -28.56
CA TYR A 122 30.43 -10.73 -27.62
C TYR A 122 29.52 -9.49 -27.67
N LEU A 123 29.11 -9.08 -28.87
CA LEU A 123 28.16 -7.97 -29.04
C LEU A 123 26.76 -8.31 -28.51
N TYR A 124 26.31 -9.55 -28.63
CA TYR A 124 25.08 -10.02 -28.00
C TYR A 124 25.15 -9.93 -26.47
N GLU A 125 26.26 -10.42 -25.89
CA GLU A 125 26.49 -10.34 -24.45
C GLU A 125 26.58 -8.88 -23.98
N TRP A 126 27.17 -7.98 -24.78
CA TRP A 126 27.15 -6.54 -24.49
C TRP A 126 25.73 -5.95 -24.55
N ALA A 127 24.97 -6.23 -25.61
CA ALA A 127 23.60 -5.73 -25.76
C ALA A 127 22.63 -6.26 -24.69
N SER A 128 22.88 -7.47 -24.18
CA SER A 128 22.11 -8.09 -23.11
C SER A 128 22.55 -7.68 -21.70
N GLY A 129 23.61 -6.88 -21.57
CA GLY A 129 24.14 -6.42 -20.27
C GLY A 129 24.92 -7.48 -19.48
N LEU A 130 25.39 -8.54 -20.14
CA LEU A 130 26.29 -9.55 -19.56
C LEU A 130 27.75 -9.10 -19.63
N ARG A 131 28.10 -8.21 -20.56
CA ARG A 131 29.41 -7.57 -20.68
C ARG A 131 29.24 -6.07 -20.86
N GLU A 132 30.29 -5.34 -20.53
CA GLU A 132 30.34 -3.90 -20.71
C GLU A 132 31.56 -3.53 -21.55
N VAL A 133 31.42 -2.50 -22.38
CA VAL A 133 32.54 -1.92 -23.13
C VAL A 133 32.99 -0.67 -22.39
N ILE A 134 34.26 -0.66 -22.00
CA ILE A 134 34.87 0.48 -21.32
C ILE A 134 36.03 1.02 -22.15
N SER A 135 36.27 2.32 -22.01
CA SER A 135 37.40 3.00 -22.62
C SER A 135 38.36 3.43 -21.52
N VAL A 136 39.50 2.74 -21.42
CA VAL A 136 40.58 3.11 -20.51
C VAL A 136 41.47 4.13 -21.20
N VAL A 137 41.59 5.32 -20.61
CA VAL A 137 42.44 6.40 -21.11
C VAL A 137 43.54 6.62 -20.10
N GLY A 138 44.79 6.56 -20.54
CA GLY A 138 45.97 6.83 -19.73
C GLY A 138 47.01 7.61 -20.52
N ASP A 139 48.17 7.85 -19.90
CA ASP A 139 49.23 8.68 -20.46
C ASP A 139 49.78 8.16 -21.80
N MET A 140 49.73 6.84 -22.00
CA MET A 140 50.24 6.14 -23.18
C MET A 140 49.16 5.82 -24.22
N GLY A 141 47.96 6.40 -24.09
CA GLY A 141 46.90 6.29 -25.09
C GLY A 141 45.55 5.82 -24.55
N ARG A 142 44.73 5.28 -25.45
CA ARG A 142 43.34 4.87 -25.18
C ARG A 142 43.13 3.44 -25.65
N ILE A 143 42.56 2.61 -24.79
CA ILE A 143 42.17 1.23 -25.09
C ILE A 143 40.67 1.10 -24.81
N THR A 144 39.88 0.87 -25.87
CA THR A 144 38.47 0.49 -25.73
C THR A 144 38.39 -1.03 -25.70
N THR A 145 38.05 -1.59 -24.54
CA THR A 145 38.01 -3.04 -24.28
C THR A 145 36.64 -3.50 -23.80
N ILE A 146 36.29 -4.74 -24.13
CA ILE A 146 35.12 -5.41 -23.56
C ILE A 146 35.49 -6.14 -22.26
N SER A 147 34.58 -6.15 -21.29
CA SER A 147 34.77 -6.80 -19.99
C SER A 147 34.65 -8.33 -20.06
N ALA A 148 35.05 -9.00 -18.98
CA ALA A 148 34.63 -10.37 -18.73
C ALA A 148 33.11 -10.44 -18.56
N SER A 149 32.50 -11.60 -18.88
CA SER A 149 31.08 -11.84 -18.66
C SER A 149 30.79 -11.81 -17.16
N THR A 150 29.84 -10.98 -16.77
CA THR A 150 29.40 -10.80 -15.39
C THR A 150 27.89 -10.91 -15.37
N PRO A 151 27.31 -12.02 -14.87
CA PRO A 151 25.86 -12.16 -14.82
C PRO A 151 25.25 -11.06 -13.93
N PRO A 152 24.07 -10.53 -14.27
CA PRO A 152 23.42 -9.50 -13.47
C PRO A 152 23.19 -10.02 -12.04
N MET A 153 23.57 -9.22 -11.05
CA MET A 153 23.29 -9.54 -9.66
C MET A 153 21.79 -9.40 -9.39
N ALA A 154 21.15 -10.49 -8.99
CA ALA A 154 19.81 -10.45 -8.43
C ALA A 154 19.91 -10.00 -6.96
N MET A 155 19.56 -8.74 -6.69
CA MET A 155 19.36 -8.27 -5.31
C MET A 155 17.91 -8.48 -4.94
N GLU A 156 17.63 -9.48 -4.10
CA GLU A 156 16.30 -9.66 -3.53
C GLU A 156 16.07 -8.58 -2.44
N PRO A 157 14.99 -7.77 -2.54
CA PRO A 157 14.67 -6.82 -1.49
C PRO A 157 14.46 -7.56 -0.16
N SER A 158 15.14 -7.12 0.91
CA SER A 158 14.92 -7.69 2.24
C SER A 158 13.46 -7.51 2.67
N ALA A 159 12.79 -8.61 3.02
CA ALA A 159 11.42 -8.59 3.52
C ALA A 159 11.28 -7.72 4.79
N HIS A 160 12.35 -7.59 5.58
CA HIS A 160 12.38 -6.75 6.79
C HIS A 160 12.51 -5.25 6.51
N ALA A 161 12.84 -4.85 5.28
CA ALA A 161 12.90 -3.44 4.89
C ALA A 161 11.52 -2.79 4.81
N ILE A 162 10.44 -3.58 4.71
CA ILE A 162 9.06 -3.10 4.72
C ILE A 162 8.54 -3.12 6.18
N PRO A 163 8.37 -1.96 6.84
CA PRO A 163 7.92 -1.92 8.22
C PRO A 163 6.44 -2.35 8.34
N SER A 164 6.20 -3.60 8.74
CA SER A 164 4.85 -4.15 8.87
C SER A 164 4.19 -3.89 10.23
N SER A 165 4.96 -3.46 11.24
CA SER A 165 4.50 -3.32 12.63
C SER A 165 3.29 -2.40 12.76
N PHE A 166 3.30 -1.27 12.04
CA PHE A 166 2.21 -0.31 12.08
C PHE A 166 0.92 -0.87 11.46
N SER A 167 1.02 -1.53 10.31
CA SER A 167 -0.11 -2.18 9.64
C SER A 167 -0.75 -3.26 10.53
N TYR A 168 0.06 -4.07 11.21
CA TYR A 168 -0.44 -5.06 12.16
C TYR A 168 -1.15 -4.42 13.36
N MET A 169 -0.55 -3.39 13.96
CA MET A 169 -1.17 -2.65 15.06
C MET A 169 -2.54 -2.06 14.65
N SER A 170 -2.62 -1.39 13.50
CA SER A 170 -3.88 -0.85 12.99
C SER A 170 -4.92 -1.95 12.74
N ARG A 171 -4.51 -3.10 12.16
CA ARG A 171 -5.39 -4.24 11.94
C ARG A 171 -5.95 -4.80 13.25
N TYR A 172 -5.10 -5.04 14.25
CA TYR A 172 -5.56 -5.56 15.55
C TYR A 172 -6.46 -4.57 16.29
N CYS A 173 -6.18 -3.27 16.19
CA CYS A 173 -7.04 -2.22 16.73
C CYS A 173 -8.44 -2.25 16.08
N VAL A 174 -8.51 -2.32 14.75
CA VAL A 174 -9.77 -2.41 14.01
C VAL A 174 -10.55 -3.68 14.39
N GLN A 175 -9.87 -4.83 14.50
CA GLN A 175 -10.46 -6.10 14.92
C GLN A 175 -11.05 -6.03 16.34
N TYR A 176 -10.27 -5.51 17.31
CA TYR A 176 -10.71 -5.33 18.69
C TYR A 176 -11.98 -4.46 18.76
N ILE A 177 -11.97 -3.31 18.07
CA ILE A 177 -13.13 -2.40 18.02
C ILE A 177 -14.36 -3.11 17.45
N THR A 178 -14.20 -3.84 16.35
CA THR A 178 -15.30 -4.56 15.72
C THR A 178 -15.88 -5.63 16.65
N ILE A 179 -15.03 -6.40 17.36
CA ILE A 179 -15.49 -7.41 18.33
C ILE A 179 -16.29 -6.75 19.45
N VAL A 180 -15.79 -5.66 20.04
CA VAL A 180 -16.50 -4.95 21.11
C VAL A 180 -17.82 -4.38 20.62
N LEU A 181 -17.89 -3.81 19.42
CA LEU A 181 -19.15 -3.30 18.85
C LEU A 181 -20.17 -4.42 18.61
N ILE A 182 -19.73 -5.60 18.16
CA ILE A 182 -20.59 -6.79 18.00
C ILE A 182 -21.11 -7.25 19.36
N LEU A 183 -20.24 -7.40 20.37
CA LEU A 183 -20.63 -7.80 21.72
C LEU A 183 -21.62 -6.81 22.35
N MET A 184 -21.34 -5.52 22.23
CA MET A 184 -22.22 -4.46 22.73
C MET A 184 -23.56 -4.44 21.99
N SER A 185 -23.57 -4.61 20.67
CA SER A 185 -24.82 -4.68 19.91
C SER A 185 -25.65 -5.90 20.30
N GLY A 186 -25.01 -7.05 20.56
CA GLY A 186 -25.65 -8.25 21.08
C GLY A 186 -26.22 -8.05 22.48
N LEU A 187 -25.48 -7.39 23.38
CA LEU A 187 -25.96 -7.03 24.71
C LEU A 187 -27.17 -6.09 24.67
N LEU A 188 -27.14 -5.08 23.80
CA LEU A 188 -28.26 -4.16 23.60
C LEU A 188 -29.50 -4.88 23.04
N ALA A 189 -29.32 -5.81 22.10
CA ALA A 189 -30.41 -6.62 21.57
C ALA A 189 -31.03 -7.53 22.65
N LEU A 190 -30.21 -8.20 23.47
CA LEU A 190 -30.67 -9.03 24.57
C LEU A 190 -31.42 -8.19 25.63
N SER A 191 -30.89 -7.01 25.97
CA SER A 191 -31.52 -6.07 26.91
C SER A 191 -32.87 -5.58 26.38
N ALA A 192 -32.97 -5.26 25.09
CA ALA A 192 -34.22 -4.85 24.47
C ALA A 192 -35.30 -5.94 24.53
N VAL A 193 -34.92 -7.21 24.31
CA VAL A 193 -35.83 -8.37 24.44
C VAL A 193 -36.24 -8.57 25.91
N PHE A 194 -35.30 -8.50 26.85
CA PHE A 194 -35.56 -8.68 28.27
C PHE A 194 -36.55 -7.64 28.82
N HIS A 195 -36.45 -6.39 28.37
CA HIS A 195 -37.36 -5.30 28.73
C HIS A 195 -38.66 -5.25 27.89
N LYS A 196 -38.97 -6.33 27.16
CA LYS A 196 -40.19 -6.47 26.33
C LYS A 196 -40.36 -5.35 25.30
N GLY A 197 -39.27 -4.79 24.79
CA GLY A 197 -39.31 -3.72 23.80
C GLY A 197 -39.69 -2.34 24.32
N HIS A 198 -39.80 -2.12 25.64
CA HIS A 198 -40.00 -0.79 26.24
C HIS A 198 -38.72 0.06 26.18
N VAL A 199 -38.20 0.28 24.98
CA VAL A 199 -36.93 0.98 24.70
C VAL A 199 -37.17 2.07 23.67
N GLU A 200 -36.47 3.19 23.80
CA GLU A 200 -36.53 4.25 22.79
C GLU A 200 -35.77 3.82 21.52
N ALA A 201 -36.49 3.28 20.55
CA ALA A 201 -35.90 2.72 19.32
C ALA A 201 -35.04 3.74 18.53
N ARG A 202 -35.33 5.05 18.65
CA ARG A 202 -34.54 6.12 18.01
C ARG A 202 -33.10 6.16 18.52
N ASN A 203 -32.84 5.69 19.75
CA ASN A 203 -31.50 5.66 20.32
C ASN A 203 -30.61 4.62 19.64
N PHE A 204 -31.19 3.57 19.04
CA PHE A 204 -30.42 2.56 18.31
C PHE A 204 -29.73 3.12 17.05
N LEU A 205 -30.27 4.19 16.45
CA LEU A 205 -29.63 4.88 15.33
C LEU A 205 -28.31 5.58 15.73
N CYS A 206 -28.07 5.74 17.04
CA CYS A 206 -26.88 6.37 17.59
C CYS A 206 -25.89 5.37 18.21
N VAL A 207 -26.10 4.05 18.05
CA VAL A 207 -25.27 3.00 18.66
C VAL A 207 -23.80 3.17 18.34
N ASN A 208 -23.41 3.16 17.06
CA ASN A 208 -22.01 3.29 16.67
C ASN A 208 -21.39 4.57 17.24
N ARG A 209 -22.13 5.69 17.19
CA ARG A 209 -21.65 6.99 17.66
C ARG A 209 -21.46 7.06 19.17
N ILE A 210 -22.38 6.49 19.95
CA ILE A 210 -22.36 6.60 21.42
C ILE A 210 -21.51 5.48 22.01
N VAL A 211 -21.78 4.22 21.63
CA VAL A 211 -21.01 3.06 22.11
C VAL A 211 -19.54 3.22 21.77
N GLY A 212 -19.21 3.65 20.55
CA GLY A 212 -17.83 3.77 20.14
C GLY A 212 -17.01 4.72 21.02
N MET A 213 -17.57 5.86 21.41
CA MET A 213 -16.83 6.80 22.27
C MET A 213 -16.86 6.42 23.74
N THR A 214 -17.95 5.81 24.19
CA THR A 214 -18.13 5.42 25.59
C THR A 214 -17.33 4.18 25.97
N TRP A 215 -17.31 3.15 25.11
CA TRP A 215 -16.75 1.84 25.43
C TRP A 215 -15.34 1.61 24.88
N LEU A 216 -14.98 2.26 23.77
CA LEU A 216 -13.64 2.12 23.18
C LEU A 216 -12.75 3.33 23.49
N GLY A 217 -13.36 4.50 23.59
CA GLY A 217 -12.65 5.76 23.79
C GLY A 217 -12.15 6.40 22.48
N ARG A 218 -11.83 7.69 22.59
CA ARG A 218 -11.47 8.55 21.45
C ARG A 218 -10.24 8.06 20.67
N PRO A 219 -9.12 7.63 21.31
CA PRO A 219 -7.91 7.27 20.58
C PRO A 219 -8.07 6.05 19.66
N LEU A 220 -8.76 5.00 20.14
CA LEU A 220 -8.97 3.79 19.34
C LEU A 220 -9.88 4.07 18.13
N VAL A 221 -10.96 4.84 18.35
CA VAL A 221 -11.85 5.28 17.27
C VAL A 221 -11.12 6.18 16.27
N LEU A 222 -10.21 7.04 16.73
CA LEU A 222 -9.38 7.86 15.87
C LEU A 222 -8.47 7.00 14.98
N VAL A 223 -7.76 6.02 15.56
CA VAL A 223 -6.90 5.09 14.79
C VAL A 223 -7.71 4.32 13.75
N ARG A 224 -8.92 3.85 14.10
CA ARG A 224 -9.83 3.21 13.15
C ARG A 224 -10.17 4.13 11.98
N SER A 225 -10.56 5.37 12.26
CA SER A 225 -10.90 6.34 11.22
C SER A 225 -9.72 6.69 10.31
N LEU A 226 -8.53 6.87 10.88
CA LEU A 226 -7.30 7.16 10.13
C LEU A 226 -6.89 6.00 9.24
N SER A 227 -7.03 4.76 9.72
CA SER A 227 -6.74 3.57 8.91
C SER A 227 -7.65 3.49 7.67
N ALA A 228 -8.92 3.84 7.80
CA ALA A 228 -9.85 3.90 6.67
C ALA A 228 -9.47 5.02 5.69
N ILE A 229 -9.09 6.21 6.21
CA ILE A 229 -8.62 7.32 5.36
C ILE A 229 -7.35 6.93 4.60
N TRP A 230 -6.40 6.25 5.24
CA TRP A 230 -5.20 5.77 4.55
C TRP A 230 -5.53 4.74 3.47
N LEU A 231 -6.39 3.78 3.77
CA LEU A 231 -6.81 2.76 2.79
C LEU A 231 -7.55 3.38 1.58
N LEU A 232 -8.39 4.40 1.79
CA LEU A 232 -9.06 5.12 0.70
C LEU A 232 -8.10 5.93 -0.17
N ASN A 233 -6.95 6.33 0.39
CA ASN A 233 -5.94 7.14 -0.28
C ASN A 233 -4.69 6.34 -0.66
N THR A 234 -4.76 5.01 -0.66
CA THR A 234 -3.71 4.09 -1.12
C THR A 234 -4.30 3.05 -2.09
N SER A 235 -3.51 2.65 -3.09
CA SER A 235 -3.93 1.63 -4.07
C SER A 235 -3.37 0.25 -3.71
N PRO A 236 -4.14 -0.84 -3.79
CA PRO A 236 -3.58 -2.18 -3.66
C PRO A 236 -2.68 -2.49 -4.86
N LEU A 237 -1.44 -2.90 -4.59
CA LEU A 237 -0.49 -3.32 -5.63
C LEU A 237 -0.14 -4.78 -5.42
N THR A 238 -0.43 -5.61 -6.42
CA THR A 238 0.02 -7.01 -6.44
C THR A 238 1.05 -7.19 -7.54
N LEU A 239 2.09 -7.96 -7.24
CA LEU A 239 3.10 -8.35 -8.22
C LEU A 239 2.64 -9.65 -8.88
N VAL A 240 2.41 -9.62 -10.18
CA VAL A 240 1.95 -10.79 -10.96
C VAL A 240 3.01 -11.15 -11.98
N GLN A 241 3.31 -12.45 -12.07
CA GLN A 241 4.20 -12.99 -13.09
C GLN A 241 3.46 -13.14 -14.42
N VAL A 242 4.05 -12.62 -15.49
CA VAL A 242 3.54 -12.72 -16.87
C VAL A 242 4.67 -13.25 -17.74
N GLY A 243 4.63 -14.55 -18.03
CA GLY A 243 5.72 -15.25 -18.71
C GLY A 243 7.00 -15.24 -17.86
N VAL A 244 8.09 -14.74 -18.44
CA VAL A 244 9.40 -14.60 -17.75
C VAL A 244 9.54 -13.28 -16.98
N GLY A 245 8.60 -12.35 -17.12
CA GLY A 245 8.63 -11.05 -16.45
C GLY A 245 7.63 -10.94 -15.29
N THR A 246 7.82 -9.94 -14.45
CA THR A 246 6.85 -9.55 -13.41
C THR A 246 6.32 -8.15 -13.69
N ARG A 247 5.04 -7.92 -13.37
CA ARG A 247 4.44 -6.58 -13.46
C ARG A 247 3.56 -6.31 -12.25
N PHE A 248 3.47 -5.04 -11.88
CA PHE A 248 2.48 -4.60 -10.93
C PHE A 248 1.09 -4.56 -11.58
N THR A 249 0.09 -5.02 -10.86
CA THR A 249 -1.31 -4.82 -11.19
C THR A 249 -2.04 -4.25 -9.99
N SER A 250 -2.97 -3.33 -10.25
CA SER A 250 -3.84 -2.73 -9.24
C SER A 250 -5.28 -3.11 -9.58
N PRO A 251 -5.89 -4.08 -8.87
CA PRO A 251 -7.28 -4.45 -9.12
C PRO A 251 -8.20 -3.24 -8.84
N PRO A 252 -9.27 -3.05 -9.62
CA PRO A 252 -10.24 -1.99 -9.37
C PRO A 252 -10.93 -2.21 -8.01
N LEU A 253 -11.10 -1.14 -7.25
CA LEU A 253 -11.84 -1.20 -5.99
C LEU A 253 -13.32 -1.43 -6.28
N ALA A 254 -13.89 -2.48 -5.69
CA ALA A 254 -15.31 -2.74 -5.81
C ALA A 254 -16.12 -1.68 -5.05
N TRP A 255 -17.22 -1.20 -5.64
CA TRP A 255 -18.02 -0.10 -5.08
C TRP A 255 -18.47 -0.33 -3.63
N TYR A 256 -18.76 -1.58 -3.24
CA TYR A 256 -19.16 -1.92 -1.87
C TYR A 256 -18.01 -1.82 -0.86
N THR A 257 -16.77 -2.11 -1.28
CA THR A 257 -15.59 -1.90 -0.43
C THR A 257 -15.33 -0.41 -0.22
N THR A 258 -15.53 0.40 -1.26
CA THR A 258 -15.46 1.86 -1.18
C THR A 258 -16.54 2.40 -0.25
N LEU A 259 -17.79 1.92 -0.39
CA LEU A 259 -18.92 2.33 0.45
C LEU A 259 -18.67 2.04 1.93
N LEU A 260 -18.15 0.83 2.22
CA LEU A 260 -17.78 0.42 3.56
C LEU A 260 -16.63 1.28 4.10
N ALA A 261 -15.54 1.43 3.33
CA ALA A 261 -14.37 2.19 3.76
C ALA A 261 -14.68 3.67 4.01
N THR A 262 -15.53 4.31 3.18
CA THR A 262 -15.98 5.68 3.43
C THR A 262 -16.91 5.78 4.64
N SER A 263 -17.67 4.73 4.97
CA SER A 263 -18.43 4.70 6.22
C SER A 263 -17.51 4.62 7.45
N GLU A 264 -16.39 3.91 7.34
CA GLU A 264 -15.37 3.83 8.40
C GLU A 264 -14.62 5.17 8.58
N MET A 265 -14.51 5.99 7.54
CA MET A 265 -14.01 7.35 7.66
C MET A 265 -14.87 8.22 8.60
N THR A 266 -16.18 7.96 8.70
CA THR A 266 -17.11 8.77 9.52
C THR A 266 -16.86 8.66 11.02
N TRP A 267 -16.10 7.67 11.48
CA TRP A 267 -15.62 7.60 12.86
C TRP A 267 -14.84 8.87 13.25
N PHE A 268 -14.14 9.50 12.29
CA PHE A 268 -13.46 10.78 12.55
C PHE A 268 -14.46 11.90 12.81
N VAL A 269 -15.59 11.95 12.08
CA VAL A 269 -16.70 12.88 12.34
C VAL A 269 -17.24 12.68 13.76
N TYR A 270 -17.34 11.43 14.24
CA TYR A 270 -17.78 11.15 15.61
C TYR A 270 -16.80 11.66 16.66
N VAL A 271 -15.50 11.57 16.39
CA VAL A 271 -14.44 12.15 17.24
C VAL A 271 -14.57 13.67 17.31
N LEU A 272 -14.71 14.35 16.17
CA LEU A 272 -14.88 15.80 16.12
C LEU A 272 -16.16 16.25 16.85
N ASN A 273 -17.29 15.59 16.58
CA ASN A 273 -18.56 15.91 17.25
C ASN A 273 -18.47 15.72 18.76
N ASP A 274 -17.75 14.70 19.23
CA ASP A 274 -17.56 14.45 20.66
C ASP A 274 -16.66 15.51 21.32
N LEU A 275 -15.55 15.86 20.67
CA LEU A 275 -14.60 16.87 21.14
C LEU A 275 -15.25 18.25 21.22
N PHE A 276 -16.01 18.63 20.19
CA PHE A 276 -16.65 19.95 20.12
C PHE A 276 -18.02 20.03 20.80
N SER A 277 -18.59 18.90 21.25
CA SER A 277 -19.93 18.89 21.89
C SER A 277 -20.05 19.78 23.14
N CYS A 278 -18.96 20.00 23.88
CA CYS A 278 -18.96 20.93 25.02
C CYS A 278 -19.10 22.39 24.59
N ILE A 279 -18.67 22.73 23.37
CA ILE A 279 -18.74 24.07 22.79
C ILE A 279 -20.05 24.25 22.02
N THR A 280 -20.42 23.28 21.19
CA THR A 280 -21.60 23.36 20.33
C THR A 280 -22.90 23.01 21.07
N GLN A 281 -22.82 22.31 22.20
CA GLN A 281 -23.90 22.07 23.16
C GLN A 281 -25.19 21.57 22.47
N GLN A 282 -26.33 22.25 22.66
CA GLN A 282 -27.63 21.87 22.10
C GLN A 282 -27.64 21.74 20.57
N TYR A 283 -26.75 22.47 19.87
CA TYR A 283 -26.61 22.36 18.42
C TYR A 283 -26.08 20.99 17.98
N THR A 284 -25.29 20.30 18.82
CA THR A 284 -24.75 18.96 18.53
C THR A 284 -25.83 17.99 18.08
N SER A 285 -27.01 18.04 18.68
CA SER A 285 -28.14 17.18 18.34
C SER A 285 -28.61 17.33 16.89
N LEU A 286 -28.53 18.56 16.35
CA LEU A 286 -29.04 18.89 15.03
C LEU A 286 -28.04 18.53 13.93
N TYR A 287 -26.78 18.94 14.09
CA TYR A 287 -25.79 18.78 13.03
C TYR A 287 -25.07 17.42 13.06
N ALA A 288 -24.93 16.75 14.21
CA ALA A 288 -24.04 15.60 14.31
C ALA A 288 -24.41 14.45 13.35
N SER A 289 -25.69 14.10 13.24
CA SER A 289 -26.13 13.02 12.32
C SER A 289 -26.03 13.45 10.86
N LYS A 290 -26.41 14.69 10.57
CA LYS A 290 -26.41 15.24 9.21
C LYS A 290 -24.99 15.44 8.69
N SER A 291 -24.06 15.89 9.51
CA SER A 291 -22.64 16.04 9.15
C SER A 291 -22.02 14.70 8.78
N SER A 292 -22.28 13.65 9.57
CA SER A 292 -21.79 12.29 9.27
C SER A 292 -22.35 11.73 7.96
N THR A 293 -23.66 11.85 7.73
CA THR A 293 -24.28 11.37 6.48
C THR A 293 -23.78 12.16 5.29
N LEU A 294 -23.64 13.49 5.41
CA LEU A 294 -23.12 14.34 4.36
C LEU A 294 -21.66 13.98 4.02
N THR A 295 -20.79 13.88 5.03
CA THR A 295 -19.39 13.47 4.83
C THR A 295 -19.30 12.11 4.15
N TRP A 296 -20.12 11.14 4.57
CA TRP A 296 -20.13 9.81 3.96
C TRP A 296 -20.50 9.85 2.47
N LEU A 297 -21.59 10.54 2.12
CA LEU A 297 -22.06 10.65 0.74
C LEU A 297 -21.07 11.41 -0.14
N VAL A 298 -20.54 12.53 0.34
CA VAL A 298 -19.55 13.34 -0.39
C VAL A 298 -18.26 12.54 -0.60
N ALA A 299 -17.76 11.87 0.44
CA ALA A 299 -16.54 11.06 0.34
C ALA A 299 -16.75 9.88 -0.61
N PHE A 300 -17.89 9.19 -0.51
CA PHE A 300 -18.22 8.08 -1.41
C PHE A 300 -18.30 8.53 -2.87
N ALA A 301 -19.04 9.60 -3.17
CA ALA A 301 -19.13 10.15 -4.51
C ALA A 301 -17.76 10.60 -5.05
N TRP A 302 -16.95 11.27 -4.22
CA TRP A 302 -15.62 11.72 -4.59
C TRP A 302 -14.67 10.56 -4.89
N THR A 303 -14.65 9.50 -4.07
CA THR A 303 -13.81 8.32 -4.31
C THR A 303 -14.24 7.55 -5.56
N LEU A 304 -15.54 7.53 -5.90
CA LEU A 304 -16.01 6.92 -7.15
C LEU A 304 -15.63 7.75 -8.38
N TRP A 305 -15.75 9.07 -8.32
CA TRP A 305 -15.46 9.95 -9.45
C TRP A 305 -13.95 10.07 -9.69
N SER A 306 -13.16 10.16 -8.63
CA SER A 306 -11.71 10.25 -8.70
C SER A 306 -11.11 9.16 -7.81
N PRO A 307 -10.95 7.91 -8.27
CA PRO A 307 -10.29 6.88 -7.49
C PRO A 307 -8.80 7.21 -7.30
N GLN A 308 -8.20 6.73 -6.20
CA GLN A 308 -6.75 6.81 -6.03
C GLN A 308 -6.08 5.79 -6.95
N LEU A 309 -5.10 6.26 -7.73
CA LEU A 309 -4.24 5.44 -8.57
C LEU A 309 -2.82 5.45 -8.03
N TYR A 310 -2.07 4.38 -8.26
CA TYR A 310 -0.64 4.36 -7.99
C TYR A 310 0.11 5.10 -9.10
N ALA A 311 1.27 5.67 -8.77
CA ALA A 311 2.21 6.20 -9.75
C ALA A 311 3.51 5.39 -9.66
N ALA A 312 4.01 4.91 -10.79
CA ALA A 312 5.29 4.23 -10.86
C ALA A 312 6.14 4.89 -11.96
N SER A 313 7.37 5.26 -11.61
CA SER A 313 8.36 5.74 -12.57
C SER A 313 9.62 4.90 -12.47
N VAL A 314 10.22 4.61 -13.62
CA VAL A 314 11.53 3.96 -13.72
C VAL A 314 12.53 5.06 -14.01
N ASP A 315 13.51 5.22 -13.13
CA ASP A 315 14.58 6.20 -13.24
C ASP A 315 15.84 5.52 -12.71
N ARG A 316 16.66 5.03 -13.65
CA ARG A 316 17.87 4.27 -13.35
C ARG A 316 19.05 5.22 -13.25
N HIS A 317 19.47 5.48 -12.03
CA HIS A 317 20.62 6.30 -11.73
C HIS A 317 21.51 5.57 -10.72
N CYS A 318 22.77 5.34 -11.07
CA CYS A 318 23.74 4.75 -10.16
C CYS A 318 24.86 5.76 -9.93
N SER A 319 25.03 6.14 -8.66
CA SER A 319 26.16 6.97 -8.26
C SER A 319 27.27 6.08 -7.72
N VAL A 320 28.44 6.17 -8.33
CA VAL A 320 29.67 5.56 -7.83
C VAL A 320 30.13 6.41 -6.64
N GLN A 321 30.16 5.84 -5.44
CA GLN A 321 30.75 6.52 -4.29
C GLN A 321 32.24 6.14 -4.17
N ASP A 322 32.52 4.85 -4.31
CA ASP A 322 33.84 4.29 -4.53
C ASP A 322 33.64 2.95 -5.27
N MET A 323 34.31 2.77 -6.42
CA MET A 323 34.15 1.56 -7.24
C MET A 323 34.52 0.28 -6.49
N ASP A 324 35.43 0.38 -5.50
CA ASP A 324 35.90 -0.77 -4.73
C ASP A 324 35.02 -1.07 -3.51
N PHE A 325 34.21 -0.10 -3.03
CA PHE A 325 33.44 -0.26 -1.78
C PHE A 325 31.93 -0.22 -1.96
N GLN A 326 31.38 0.75 -2.71
CA GLN A 326 29.94 0.96 -2.74
C GLN A 326 29.47 1.71 -3.99
N LEU A 327 28.43 1.13 -4.59
CA LEU A 327 27.66 1.71 -5.68
C LEU A 327 26.20 1.84 -5.23
N THR A 328 25.65 3.06 -5.26
CA THR A 328 24.27 3.31 -4.85
C THR A 328 23.41 3.52 -6.09
N CYS A 329 22.57 2.53 -6.40
CA CYS A 329 21.62 2.60 -7.51
C CYS A 329 20.20 2.92 -7.04
N ARG A 330 19.60 3.92 -7.67
CA ARG A 330 18.15 4.14 -7.67
C ARG A 330 17.62 3.63 -9.00
N SER A 331 16.63 2.73 -8.97
CA SER A 331 16.04 2.15 -10.20
C SER A 331 14.67 2.74 -10.56
N GLY A 332 13.93 3.24 -9.58
CA GLY A 332 12.59 3.77 -9.79
C GLY A 332 11.91 4.17 -8.49
N MET A 333 10.72 4.75 -8.62
CA MET A 333 9.84 5.10 -7.51
C MET A 333 8.46 4.48 -7.74
N VAL A 334 7.90 3.86 -6.71
CA VAL A 334 6.50 3.42 -6.69
C VAL A 334 5.78 4.16 -5.58
N ALA A 335 4.91 5.09 -5.95
CA ALA A 335 4.06 5.85 -5.04
C ALA A 335 2.65 5.23 -5.01
N VAL A 336 2.30 4.64 -3.86
CA VAL A 336 1.05 3.89 -3.67
C VAL A 336 -0.10 4.80 -3.23
N GLY A 337 0.22 5.91 -2.57
CA GLY A 337 -0.75 6.84 -1.99
C GLY A 337 -0.39 8.30 -2.21
N SER A 338 -1.32 9.18 -1.85
CA SER A 338 -1.17 10.63 -2.04
C SER A 338 -1.47 11.41 -0.75
N LEU A 339 -0.48 12.16 -0.26
CA LEU A 339 -0.65 13.09 0.87
C LEU A 339 -1.63 14.22 0.54
N SER A 340 -1.67 14.67 -0.73
CA SER A 340 -2.62 15.68 -1.19
C SER A 340 -4.06 15.21 -0.98
N ARG A 341 -4.38 13.99 -1.42
CA ARG A 341 -5.73 13.44 -1.24
C ARG A 341 -6.09 13.13 0.20
N PHE A 342 -5.11 12.73 1.01
CA PHE A 342 -5.29 12.65 2.45
C PHE A 342 -5.74 14.01 3.03
N GLY A 343 -5.08 15.10 2.62
CA GLY A 343 -5.46 16.47 2.98
C GLY A 343 -6.87 16.83 2.52
N VAL A 344 -7.26 16.46 1.30
CA VAL A 344 -8.63 16.65 0.79
C VAL A 344 -9.64 15.88 1.62
N SER A 345 -9.34 14.62 1.99
CA SER A 345 -10.22 13.81 2.84
C SER A 345 -10.46 14.49 4.20
N MET A 346 -9.38 15.00 4.81
CA MET A 346 -9.44 15.75 6.06
C MET A 346 -10.26 17.04 5.92
N ALA A 347 -10.05 17.78 4.82
CA ALA A 347 -10.80 18.99 4.52
C ALA A 347 -12.29 18.73 4.29
N VAL A 348 -12.66 17.63 3.62
CA VAL A 348 -14.06 17.22 3.42
C VAL A 348 -14.71 16.92 4.77
N ILE A 349 -14.04 16.18 5.66
CA ILE A 349 -14.59 15.86 6.98
C ILE A 349 -14.80 17.13 7.80
N CYS A 350 -13.75 17.93 8.00
CA CYS A 350 -13.81 19.16 8.78
C CYS A 350 -14.78 20.17 8.16
N GLY A 351 -14.78 20.31 6.83
CA GLY A 351 -15.67 21.19 6.08
C GLY A 351 -17.13 20.82 6.23
N CYS A 352 -17.50 19.54 6.11
CA CYS A 352 -18.88 19.09 6.30
C CYS A 352 -19.35 19.31 7.74
N VAL A 353 -18.50 19.04 8.74
CA VAL A 353 -18.80 19.29 10.16
C VAL A 353 -19.00 20.77 10.42
N GLY A 354 -18.07 21.62 9.97
CA GLY A 354 -18.13 23.07 10.15
C GLY A 354 -19.30 23.70 9.42
N ALA A 355 -19.55 23.35 8.16
CA ALA A 355 -20.62 23.90 7.35
C ALA A 355 -22.02 23.55 7.91
N THR A 356 -22.22 22.30 8.31
CA THR A 356 -23.50 21.89 8.92
C THR A 356 -23.74 22.55 10.28
N TYR A 357 -22.70 22.67 11.11
CA TYR A 357 -22.79 23.43 12.36
C TYR A 357 -23.12 24.91 12.11
N ALA A 358 -22.39 25.57 11.20
CA ALA A 358 -22.61 26.98 10.87
C ALA A 358 -24.02 27.21 10.32
N TYR A 359 -24.49 26.34 9.43
CA TYR A 359 -25.86 26.39 8.90
C TYR A 359 -26.91 26.38 10.03
N TYR A 360 -26.83 25.42 10.97
CA TYR A 360 -27.78 25.36 12.07
C TYR A 360 -27.62 26.51 13.06
N ARG A 361 -26.40 26.99 13.28
CA ARG A 361 -26.14 28.14 14.16
C ARG A 361 -26.71 29.43 13.59
N LEU A 362 -26.65 29.62 12.27
CA LEU A 362 -27.20 30.79 11.60
C LEU A 362 -28.72 30.70 11.40
N ALA A 363 -29.24 29.51 11.08
CA ALA A 363 -30.67 29.30 10.87
C ALA A 363 -31.49 29.32 12.16
N LEU A 364 -30.89 28.90 13.28
CA LEU A 364 -31.55 28.82 14.59
C LEU A 364 -30.64 29.44 15.68
N PRO A 365 -30.49 30.77 15.75
CA PRO A 365 -29.50 31.43 16.62
C PRO A 365 -29.71 31.20 18.13
N THR A 366 -30.95 30.92 18.54
CA THR A 366 -31.36 30.78 19.94
C THR A 366 -32.07 29.44 20.14
N LEU A 367 -31.29 28.39 20.38
CA LEU A 367 -31.83 27.11 20.85
C LEU A 367 -31.90 27.07 22.38
N PRO A 368 -33.00 26.57 22.97
CA PRO A 368 -33.12 26.44 24.40
C PRO A 368 -32.03 25.50 24.95
N SER A 369 -31.45 25.88 26.08
CA SER A 369 -30.54 25.02 26.82
C SER A 369 -31.30 23.81 27.38
N ARG A 370 -30.58 22.70 27.55
CA ARG A 370 -31.16 21.55 28.27
C ARG A 370 -31.26 21.89 29.76
N ALA A 371 -32.43 21.63 30.33
CA ALA A 371 -32.83 22.15 31.63
C ALA A 371 -32.40 21.30 32.85
N PHE A 372 -31.56 20.28 32.68
CA PHE A 372 -31.19 19.38 33.78
C PHE A 372 -29.69 19.05 33.80
N PRO A 373 -29.03 19.09 34.97
CA PRO A 373 -27.64 18.66 35.10
C PRO A 373 -27.54 17.14 34.95
N CYS A 374 -26.51 16.67 34.25
CA CYS A 374 -26.18 15.24 34.14
C CYS A 374 -24.67 15.07 34.09
N LEU A 375 -24.12 14.44 35.13
CA LEU A 375 -22.66 14.23 35.27
C LEU A 375 -22.21 12.83 34.80
N VAL A 376 -23.16 11.95 34.56
CA VAL A 376 -22.93 10.50 34.42
C VAL A 376 -22.96 10.04 32.96
N LEU A 377 -23.49 10.89 32.06
CA LEU A 377 -23.39 10.72 30.61
C LEU A 377 -22.23 11.55 30.05
N SER A 378 -21.61 11.05 28.98
CA SER A 378 -20.64 11.86 28.22
C SER A 378 -21.35 13.07 27.59
N ALA A 379 -20.62 14.18 27.41
CA ALA A 379 -21.19 15.43 26.87
C ALA A 379 -21.96 15.20 25.55
N LYS A 380 -21.39 14.41 24.64
CA LYS A 380 -22.07 14.07 23.39
C LYS A 380 -23.32 13.21 23.60
N ALA A 381 -23.27 12.17 24.45
CA ALA A 381 -24.44 11.35 24.72
C ALA A 381 -25.56 12.21 25.33
N TYR A 382 -25.22 13.12 26.24
CA TYR A 382 -26.15 14.08 26.81
C TYR A 382 -26.85 14.93 25.75
N TYR A 383 -26.13 15.52 24.79
CA TYR A 383 -26.77 16.37 23.78
C TYR A 383 -27.47 15.59 22.65
N VAL A 384 -26.98 14.42 22.26
CA VAL A 384 -27.50 13.66 21.11
C VAL A 384 -28.70 12.79 21.46
N LEU A 385 -28.79 12.26 22.68
CA LEU A 385 -29.88 11.39 23.08
C LEU A 385 -31.19 12.18 23.27
N PRO A 386 -32.31 11.76 22.64
CA PRO A 386 -33.63 12.29 22.94
C PRO A 386 -34.14 11.79 24.31
N PHE A 387 -34.62 12.71 25.14
CA PHE A 387 -35.24 12.38 26.45
C PHE A 387 -36.68 12.88 26.57
N ASP A 388 -37.27 13.46 25.51
CA ASP A 388 -38.57 14.13 25.58
C ASP A 388 -39.69 13.18 26.04
N ARG A 389 -39.59 11.90 25.69
CA ARG A 389 -40.55 10.84 26.06
C ARG A 389 -40.24 10.20 27.43
N TRP A 390 -39.09 10.51 28.02
CA TRP A 390 -38.61 9.92 29.27
C TRP A 390 -38.59 10.94 30.40
N ARG A 391 -39.63 11.77 30.47
CA ARG A 391 -39.86 12.71 31.57
C ARG A 391 -41.08 12.27 32.37
N LEU A 392 -40.93 12.18 33.68
CA LEU A 392 -42.02 11.84 34.60
C LEU A 392 -41.93 12.74 35.83
N ARG A 393 -43.00 13.48 36.12
CA ARG A 393 -43.12 14.37 37.31
C ARG A 393 -41.96 15.37 37.48
N GLY A 394 -41.43 15.89 36.38
CA GLY A 394 -40.30 16.85 36.38
C GLY A 394 -38.91 16.20 36.36
N GLU A 395 -38.81 14.89 36.61
CA GLU A 395 -37.58 14.13 36.58
C GLU A 395 -37.32 13.52 35.19
N VAL A 396 -36.04 13.39 34.84
CA VAL A 396 -35.61 12.78 33.57
C VAL A 396 -35.08 11.38 33.81
N TYR A 397 -35.61 10.43 33.06
CA TYR A 397 -35.24 9.03 33.13
C TYR A 397 -34.52 8.59 31.86
N ILE A 398 -33.79 7.48 31.97
CA ILE A 398 -33.18 6.78 30.84
C ILE A 398 -33.52 5.31 30.92
N ASP A 399 -33.90 4.69 29.81
CA ASP A 399 -34.12 3.25 29.79
C ASP A 399 -32.79 2.50 29.98
N LYS A 400 -32.85 1.32 30.61
CA LYS A 400 -31.66 0.50 30.90
C LYS A 400 -30.84 0.17 29.64
N THR A 401 -31.46 0.02 28.46
CA THR A 401 -30.75 -0.28 27.21
C THR A 401 -29.93 0.92 26.72
N THR A 402 -30.53 2.11 26.70
CA THR A 402 -29.83 3.37 26.38
C THR A 402 -28.80 3.71 27.45
N ALA A 403 -29.05 3.35 28.72
CA ALA A 403 -28.08 3.49 29.80
C ALA A 403 -26.82 2.64 29.52
N ILE A 404 -26.96 1.38 29.12
CA ILE A 404 -25.85 0.51 28.69
C ILE A 404 -25.09 1.15 27.52
N MET A 405 -25.82 1.70 26.54
CA MET A 405 -25.21 2.42 25.42
C MET A 405 -24.36 3.62 25.90
N GLY A 406 -24.89 4.36 26.87
CA GLY A 406 -24.24 5.46 27.58
C GLY A 406 -23.16 5.03 28.58
N GLY A 407 -22.91 3.73 28.77
CA GLY A 407 -21.86 3.20 29.64
C GLY A 407 -22.27 3.07 31.10
N LEU A 408 -23.56 2.89 31.35
CA LEU A 408 -24.16 2.74 32.67
C LEU A 408 -24.76 1.34 32.78
N LEU A 409 -24.17 0.51 33.63
CA LEU A 409 -24.66 -0.82 33.93
C LEU A 409 -25.40 -0.77 35.26
N SER A 410 -26.67 -1.16 35.28
CA SER A 410 -27.45 -1.20 36.51
C SER A 410 -27.85 -2.62 36.90
N TRP A 411 -27.84 -2.89 38.20
CA TRP A 411 -28.34 -4.13 38.78
C TRP A 411 -28.99 -3.83 40.13
N GLU A 412 -29.85 -4.75 40.57
CA GLU A 412 -30.60 -4.62 41.82
C GLU A 412 -30.13 -5.70 42.80
N LEU A 413 -29.79 -5.30 44.02
CA LEU A 413 -29.37 -6.21 45.09
C LEU A 413 -30.01 -5.77 46.41
N GLY A 414 -30.82 -6.64 47.02
CA GLY A 414 -31.42 -6.37 48.33
C GLY A 414 -32.36 -5.15 48.37
N GLY A 415 -33.07 -4.86 47.27
CA GLY A 415 -33.99 -3.70 47.17
C GLY A 415 -33.30 -2.35 46.90
N ILE A 416 -32.00 -2.37 46.61
CA ILE A 416 -31.20 -1.19 46.26
C ILE A 416 -30.72 -1.34 44.82
N SER A 417 -30.81 -0.25 44.04
CA SER A 417 -30.29 -0.21 42.68
C SER A 417 -28.86 0.32 42.67
N PHE A 418 -27.94 -0.45 42.12
CA PHE A 418 -26.56 -0.05 41.89
C PHE A 418 -26.35 0.29 40.42
N VAL A 419 -25.59 1.36 40.14
CA VAL A 419 -25.26 1.80 38.79
C VAL A 419 -23.75 1.97 38.66
N LEU A 420 -23.10 1.13 37.87
CA LEU A 420 -21.70 1.26 37.50
C LEU A 420 -21.58 2.15 36.26
N ASP A 421 -20.84 3.24 36.40
CA ASP A 421 -20.35 4.01 35.26
C ASP A 421 -19.00 3.46 34.80
N ILE A 422 -18.99 2.77 33.66
CA ILE A 422 -17.77 2.17 33.09
C ILE A 422 -16.72 3.21 32.68
N LYS A 423 -17.16 4.46 32.44
CA LYS A 423 -16.27 5.55 31.99
C LYS A 423 -15.40 6.04 33.15
N THR A 424 -16.00 6.15 34.34
CA THR A 424 -15.32 6.63 35.56
C THR A 424 -14.94 5.50 36.52
N TRP A 425 -15.38 4.27 36.25
CA TRP A 425 -15.26 3.09 37.13
C TRP A 425 -15.86 3.33 38.53
N ARG A 426 -16.92 4.15 38.62
CA ARG A 426 -17.61 4.48 39.86
C ARG A 426 -18.95 3.75 39.95
N VAL A 427 -19.27 3.27 41.15
CA VAL A 427 -20.57 2.66 41.46
C VAL A 427 -21.39 3.64 42.28
N TYR A 428 -22.58 3.96 41.78
CA TYR A 428 -23.56 4.80 42.46
C TYR A 428 -24.64 3.94 43.09
N ARG A 429 -25.04 4.28 44.31
CA ARG A 429 -26.17 3.67 45.00
C ARG A 429 -27.38 4.57 44.82
N VAL A 430 -28.43 4.05 44.19
CA VAL A 430 -29.69 4.77 43.99
C VAL A 430 -30.76 4.13 44.87
N PRO A 431 -31.36 4.88 45.82
CA PRO A 431 -32.54 4.42 46.53
C PRO A 431 -33.67 4.24 45.51
N TRP A 432 -34.08 3.00 45.28
CA TRP A 432 -35.19 2.72 44.37
C TRP A 432 -36.51 3.00 45.10
N GLY A 433 -37.11 4.17 44.84
CA GLY A 433 -38.40 4.56 45.42
C GLY A 433 -39.55 3.76 44.82
N ARG A 434 -39.85 2.59 45.38
CA ARG A 434 -40.97 1.72 44.97
C ARG A 434 -42.33 2.17 45.56
N ASP A 435 -42.51 3.46 45.83
CA ASP A 435 -43.60 3.96 46.68
C ASP A 435 -44.79 4.61 45.95
N THR A 436 -44.83 4.61 44.61
CA THR A 436 -46.04 5.03 43.90
C THR A 436 -46.49 3.99 42.89
N LYS A 437 -47.76 3.56 43.01
CA LYS A 437 -48.46 2.78 41.98
C LYS A 437 -48.41 3.58 40.68
N LEU A 438 -47.55 3.17 39.75
CA LEU A 438 -47.50 3.70 38.40
C LEU A 438 -48.77 3.27 37.65
N SER A 439 -49.37 4.18 36.89
CA SER A 439 -50.50 3.88 36.01
C SER A 439 -50.10 2.85 34.93
N GLU A 440 -51.03 2.11 34.33
CA GLU A 440 -50.75 1.20 33.19
C GLU A 440 -49.98 1.91 32.06
N SER A 441 -50.22 3.21 31.86
CA SER A 441 -49.52 4.06 30.89
C SER A 441 -48.08 4.44 31.27
N GLU A 442 -47.67 4.21 32.52
CA GLU A 442 -46.37 4.58 33.10
C GLU A 442 -45.45 3.36 33.32
N THR A 443 -45.91 2.16 33.00
CA THR A 443 -45.18 0.88 33.14
C THR A 443 -43.81 0.87 32.43
N ARG A 444 -43.62 1.68 31.38
CA ARG A 444 -42.30 1.84 30.73
C ARG A 444 -41.20 2.41 31.64
N PHE A 445 -41.58 3.09 32.73
CA PHE A 445 -40.65 3.67 33.69
C PHE A 445 -40.22 2.68 34.79
N ASP A 446 -40.86 1.50 34.90
CA ASP A 446 -40.53 0.45 35.89
C ASP A 446 -39.08 -0.03 35.80
N HIS A 447 -38.45 0.16 34.65
CA HIS A 447 -37.08 -0.27 34.39
C HIS A 447 -36.16 0.89 34.04
N ALA A 448 -36.59 2.14 34.25
CA ALA A 448 -35.83 3.32 33.88
C ALA A 448 -34.98 3.82 35.06
N LEU A 449 -33.82 4.40 34.76
CA LEU A 449 -32.92 4.99 35.75
C LEU A 449 -33.13 6.51 35.83
N PRO A 450 -33.29 7.10 37.02
CA PRO A 450 -33.37 8.55 37.17
C PRO A 450 -31.99 9.18 36.93
N LEU A 451 -31.88 10.12 35.98
CA LEU A 451 -30.60 10.73 35.61
C LEU A 451 -30.15 11.86 36.55
N GLN A 452 -31.09 12.57 37.19
CA GLN A 452 -30.76 13.77 37.99
C GLN A 452 -30.15 13.43 39.36
N HIS A 453 -30.50 12.27 39.92
CA HIS A 453 -29.95 11.79 41.20
C HIS A 453 -28.64 11.01 41.04
N LEU A 454 -28.22 10.74 39.81
CA LEU A 454 -26.98 10.02 39.52
C LEU A 454 -25.81 11.00 39.44
N GLY A 455 -24.84 10.85 40.35
CA GLY A 455 -23.59 11.63 40.35
C GLY A 455 -23.55 12.84 41.30
N VAL A 456 -24.66 13.16 41.97
CA VAL A 456 -24.67 14.08 43.11
C VAL A 456 -24.22 13.28 44.33
N VAL A 457 -22.99 13.52 44.77
CA VAL A 457 -22.50 12.99 46.05
C VAL A 457 -23.02 13.95 47.11
N ASP A 458 -23.98 13.51 47.91
CA ASP A 458 -24.22 14.15 49.21
C ASP A 458 -22.94 13.92 50.02
N CYS A 459 -22.12 14.97 50.15
CA CYS A 459 -20.94 14.99 51.02
C CYS A 459 -21.36 15.06 52.48
#